data_AF-A0A814D8H7-F1
#
_entry.id   AF-A0A814D8H7-F1
#
_cell.length_a   1.000
_cell.length_b   1.000
_cell.length_c   1.000
_cell.angle_alpha   90.00
_cell.angle_beta   90.00
_cell.angle_gamma   90.00
#
_symmetry.space_group_name_H-M   'P 1'
#
loop_
_entity.id
_entity.type
_entity.pdbx_description
1 polymer ?
#
loop_
_entity_poly.entity_id
_entity_poly.type
_entity_poly.pdbx_seq_one_letter_code
_entity_poly.pdbx_strand_id
1 'polypeptide(L)'
;MDNKKERLGKTASSSTARMAQPRATTIEATSQSSTDRTLETCLNTLKSLSTEAHPKLATCMLKVGNIYRDRHDYNHALEYTLKALDCYEKCLPENHPQIALCLNEIGGIYDSLTDYNRSFEYYERAIKIYNKICPNTRFQKGKLMGNNVPRTTK
;
A
#
# COMPACT_ATOMS: atom_id res chain seq x y z
N MET A 1 12.04 -26.42 77.72
CA MET A 1 11.43 -27.03 76.54
C MET A 1 11.10 -25.88 75.59
N ASP A 2 12.11 -25.41 74.86
CA ASP A 2 12.27 -25.63 73.39
C ASP A 2 11.47 -24.56 72.62
N ASN A 3 11.97 -23.79 71.66
CA ASN A 3 13.22 -23.78 70.92
C ASN A 3 13.41 -22.35 70.31
N LYS A 4 14.63 -22.09 69.85
CA LYS A 4 15.20 -20.81 69.43
C LYS A 4 15.21 -20.70 67.89
N LYS A 5 15.20 -19.46 67.36
CA LYS A 5 15.59 -19.02 65.98
C LYS A 5 14.52 -19.28 64.90
N GLU A 6 14.29 -18.44 63.89
CA GLU A 6 15.27 -17.78 63.03
C GLU A 6 14.67 -16.57 62.28
N ARG A 7 15.56 -15.64 61.93
CA ARG A 7 15.36 -14.33 61.27
C ARG A 7 15.62 -14.53 59.77
N LEU A 8 14.98 -13.75 58.87
CA LEU A 8 15.34 -13.39 57.45
C LEU A 8 14.04 -13.23 56.64
N GLY A 9 13.79 -12.28 55.74
CA GLY A 9 14.46 -11.06 55.25
C GLY A 9 13.36 -10.12 54.71
N LYS A 10 13.57 -8.79 54.70
CA LYS A 10 13.72 -7.97 53.48
C LYS A 10 12.80 -8.43 52.32
N THR A 11 11.90 -7.62 51.77
CA THR A 11 12.21 -6.37 51.09
C THR A 11 10.95 -5.53 50.87
N ALA A 12 11.10 -4.21 50.98
CA ALA A 12 10.25 -3.26 50.28
C ALA A 12 10.22 -3.60 48.78
N SER A 13 9.03 -3.58 48.19
CA SER A 13 8.87 -3.39 46.74
C SER A 13 7.71 -2.41 46.57
N SER A 14 8.04 -1.14 46.34
CA SER A 14 8.05 -0.57 44.98
C SER A 14 6.60 -0.28 44.58
N SER A 15 6.06 0.88 44.95
CA SER A 15 6.05 2.08 44.09
C SER A 15 6.27 1.78 42.61
N THR A 16 5.41 2.37 41.78
CA THR A 16 5.59 2.60 40.34
C THR A 16 5.70 1.37 39.44
N ALA A 17 4.57 0.96 38.87
CA ALA A 17 4.50 0.61 37.44
C ALA A 17 3.08 0.82 36.93
N ARG A 18 2.71 2.09 36.74
CA ARG A 18 1.71 2.48 35.74
C ARG A 18 2.27 2.03 34.39
N MET A 19 2.06 0.77 34.00
CA MET A 19 2.40 0.31 32.66
C MET A 19 1.45 0.97 31.68
N ALA A 20 1.94 2.02 31.06
CA ALA A 20 1.36 2.62 29.88
C ALA A 20 1.51 1.63 28.70
N GLN A 21 0.37 1.12 28.24
CA GLN A 21 0.03 0.65 26.88
C GLN A 21 0.74 -0.60 26.30
N PRO A 22 0.00 -1.34 25.46
CA PRO A 22 0.23 -1.19 24.02
C PRO A 22 -1.06 -0.76 23.29
N ARG A 23 -1.10 0.47 22.77
CA ARG A 23 -2.13 0.93 21.82
C ARG A 23 -1.85 0.48 20.38
N ALA A 24 -0.69 -0.13 20.13
CA ALA A 24 -0.24 -0.50 18.80
C ALA A 24 -1.02 -1.69 18.21
N THR A 25 -1.41 -2.68 19.03
CA THR A 25 -2.05 -3.91 18.53
C THR A 25 -3.54 -3.75 18.19
N THR A 26 -4.25 -2.81 18.80
CA THR A 26 -5.68 -2.58 18.50
C THR A 26 -5.88 -1.88 17.17
N ILE A 27 -4.99 -0.95 16.79
CA ILE A 27 -5.11 -0.20 15.53
C ILE A 27 -4.86 -1.15 14.35
N GLU A 28 -3.79 -1.94 14.38
CA GLU A 28 -3.48 -2.90 13.31
C GLU A 28 -4.57 -3.95 13.10
N ALA A 29 -5.14 -4.51 14.18
CA ALA A 29 -6.24 -5.48 14.06
C ALA A 29 -7.52 -4.87 13.45
N THR A 30 -7.84 -3.61 13.79
CA THR A 30 -8.98 -2.90 13.17
C THR A 30 -8.72 -2.51 11.72
N SER A 31 -7.48 -2.12 11.39
CA SER A 31 -7.04 -1.85 10.02
C SER A 31 -7.11 -3.13 9.18
N GLN A 32 -6.60 -4.25 9.69
CA GLN A 32 -6.63 -5.53 8.99
C GLN A 32 -8.07 -5.99 8.74
N SER A 33 -8.94 -5.94 9.75
CA SER A 33 -10.38 -6.24 9.63
C SER A 33 -11.09 -5.38 8.58
N SER A 34 -10.76 -4.08 8.51
CA SER A 34 -11.33 -3.18 7.51
C SER A 34 -10.81 -3.48 6.10
N THR A 35 -9.52 -3.78 5.96
CA THR A 35 -8.91 -4.16 4.67
C THR A 35 -9.47 -5.46 4.14
N ASP A 36 -9.68 -6.46 5.00
CA ASP A 36 -10.33 -7.74 4.65
C ASP A 36 -11.76 -7.53 4.18
N ARG A 37 -12.53 -6.67 4.85
CA ARG A 37 -13.89 -6.33 4.43
C ARG A 37 -13.91 -5.60 3.08
N THR A 38 -12.95 -4.71 2.82
CA THR A 38 -12.82 -4.04 1.51
C THR A 38 -12.37 -5.00 0.42
N LEU A 39 -11.51 -5.97 0.74
CA LEU A 39 -11.09 -7.03 -0.17
C LEU A 39 -12.29 -7.90 -0.55
N GLU A 40 -13.06 -8.36 0.43
CA GLU A 40 -14.21 -9.24 0.23
C GLU A 40 -15.31 -8.55 -0.59
N THR A 41 -15.62 -7.28 -0.28
CA THR A 41 -16.58 -6.49 -1.07
C THR A 41 -16.10 -6.29 -2.51
N CYS A 42 -14.81 -5.98 -2.72
CA CYS A 42 -14.24 -5.83 -4.06
C CYS A 42 -14.28 -7.15 -4.84
N LEU A 43 -13.90 -8.27 -4.23
CA LEU A 43 -13.94 -9.61 -4.84
C LEU A 43 -15.38 -10.04 -5.17
N ASN A 44 -16.35 -9.70 -4.33
CA ASN A 44 -17.76 -9.98 -4.60
C ASN A 44 -18.29 -9.13 -5.76
N THR A 45 -17.91 -7.85 -5.84
CA THR A 45 -18.26 -7.01 -7.01
C THR A 45 -17.59 -7.51 -8.28
N LEU A 46 -16.35 -8.03 -8.20
CA LEU A 46 -15.65 -8.63 -9.34
C LEU A 46 -16.39 -9.85 -9.88
N LYS A 47 -16.91 -10.71 -8.99
CA LYS A 47 -17.72 -11.87 -9.38
C LYS A 47 -19.06 -11.47 -10.00
N SER A 48 -19.73 -10.45 -9.46
CA SER A 48 -21.05 -10.04 -9.93
C SER A 48 -21.04 -9.22 -11.23
N LEU A 49 -19.93 -8.53 -11.53
CA LEU A 49 -19.79 -7.63 -12.69
C LEU A 49 -18.99 -8.26 -13.84
N SER A 50 -18.77 -9.59 -13.82
CA SER A 50 -17.86 -10.31 -14.72
C SER A 50 -18.20 -10.25 -16.22
N THR A 51 -19.29 -9.60 -16.62
CA THR A 51 -19.77 -9.56 -18.01
C THR A 51 -19.38 -8.31 -18.78
N GLU A 52 -18.98 -7.20 -18.15
CA GLU A 52 -18.59 -5.97 -18.87
C GLU A 52 -17.37 -5.30 -18.23
N ALA A 53 -16.34 -5.05 -19.05
CA ALA A 53 -15.21 -4.21 -18.65
C ALA A 53 -15.76 -2.82 -18.29
N HIS A 54 -15.75 -2.51 -16.99
CA HIS A 54 -16.31 -1.27 -16.46
C HIS A 54 -15.26 -0.56 -15.60
N PRO A 55 -15.11 0.77 -15.67
CA PRO A 55 -14.10 1.50 -14.89
C PRO A 55 -14.22 1.32 -13.37
N LYS A 56 -15.42 1.01 -12.87
CA LYS A 56 -15.64 0.59 -11.46
C LYS A 56 -14.96 -0.73 -11.13
N LEU A 57 -14.97 -1.69 -12.05
CA LEU A 57 -14.30 -2.99 -11.90
C LEU A 57 -12.78 -2.80 -11.77
N ALA A 58 -12.21 -1.99 -12.68
CA ALA A 58 -10.80 -1.63 -12.65
C ALA A 58 -10.41 -0.93 -11.33
N THR A 59 -11.28 -0.04 -10.82
CA THR A 59 -11.08 0.62 -9.53
C THR A 59 -11.09 -0.37 -8.36
N CYS A 60 -11.96 -1.38 -8.38
CA CYS A 60 -11.96 -2.45 -7.38
C CYS A 60 -10.68 -3.29 -7.48
N MET A 61 -10.24 -3.67 -8.68
CA MET A 61 -8.98 -4.40 -8.89
C MET A 61 -7.77 -3.62 -8.38
N LEU A 62 -7.71 -2.31 -8.64
CA LEU A 62 -6.65 -1.43 -8.15
C LEU A 62 -6.60 -1.42 -6.61
N LYS A 63 -7.76 -1.33 -5.95
CA LYS A 63 -7.85 -1.41 -4.49
C LYS A 63 -7.38 -2.75 -3.94
N VAL A 64 -7.76 -3.85 -4.59
CA VAL A 64 -7.29 -5.20 -4.22
C VAL A 64 -5.77 -5.28 -4.35
N GLY A 65 -5.20 -4.76 -5.44
CA GLY A 65 -3.75 -4.70 -5.62
C GLY A 65 -3.04 -3.92 -4.52
N ASN A 66 -3.58 -2.77 -4.12
CA ASN A 66 -3.04 -1.97 -3.01
C ASN A 66 -3.08 -2.72 -1.68
N ILE A 67 -4.16 -3.45 -1.38
CA ILE A 67 -4.26 -4.26 -0.16
C ILE A 67 -3.18 -5.36 -0.16
N TYR A 68 -2.93 -6.02 -1.29
CA TYR A 68 -1.85 -7.00 -1.39
C TYR A 68 -0.46 -6.37 -1.24
N ARG A 69 -0.24 -5.18 -1.81
CA ARG A 69 1.01 -4.43 -1.61
C ARG A 69 1.23 -4.10 -0.13
N ASP A 70 0.20 -3.65 0.56
CA ASP A 70 0.26 -3.34 2.00
C ASP A 70 0.50 -4.60 2.85
N ARG A 71 0.18 -5.78 2.32
CA ARG A 71 0.53 -7.11 2.90
C ARG A 71 1.90 -7.63 2.47
N HIS A 72 2.67 -6.85 1.72
CA HIS A 72 3.95 -7.25 1.12
C HIS A 72 3.84 -8.44 0.13
N ASP A 73 2.64 -8.74 -0.36
CA ASP A 73 2.43 -9.72 -1.42
C ASP A 73 2.44 -9.02 -2.79
N TYR A 74 3.65 -8.69 -3.24
CA TYR A 74 3.87 -7.91 -4.45
C TYR A 74 3.46 -8.63 -5.73
N ASN A 75 3.45 -9.97 -5.73
CA ASN A 75 3.06 -10.78 -6.88
C ASN A 75 1.55 -10.64 -7.15
N HIS A 76 0.72 -10.83 -6.13
CA HIS A 76 -0.72 -10.61 -6.26
C HIS A 76 -1.03 -9.12 -6.48
N ALA A 77 -0.28 -8.22 -5.83
CA ALA A 77 -0.43 -6.79 -6.07
C ALA A 77 -0.27 -6.44 -7.56
N LEU A 78 0.79 -6.93 -8.21
CA LEU A 78 1.03 -6.76 -9.64
C LEU A 78 -0.07 -7.38 -10.49
N GLU A 79 -0.49 -8.61 -10.19
CA GLU A 79 -1.51 -9.30 -10.97
C GLU A 79 -2.81 -8.47 -11.04
N TYR A 80 -3.29 -7.98 -9.89
CA TYR A 80 -4.53 -7.20 -9.83
C TYR A 80 -4.37 -5.79 -10.39
N THR A 81 -3.23 -5.12 -10.18
CA THR A 81 -2.98 -3.79 -10.75
C THR A 81 -2.80 -3.83 -12.27
N LEU A 82 -2.15 -4.86 -12.83
CA LEU A 82 -2.03 -5.02 -14.28
C LEU A 82 -3.39 -5.32 -14.93
N LYS A 83 -4.22 -6.15 -14.30
CA LYS A 83 -5.61 -6.37 -14.74
C LYS A 83 -6.43 -5.07 -14.69
N ALA A 84 -6.25 -4.25 -13.66
CA ALA A 84 -6.89 -2.94 -13.57
C ALA A 84 -6.44 -2.01 -14.71
N LEU A 85 -5.15 -2.01 -15.06
CA LEU A 85 -4.61 -1.22 -16.17
C LEU A 85 -5.23 -1.62 -17.51
N ASP A 86 -5.24 -2.91 -17.85
CA ASP A 86 -5.86 -3.41 -19.09
C ASP A 86 -7.34 -3.03 -19.19
N CYS A 87 -8.05 -3.09 -18.07
CA CYS A 87 -9.45 -2.68 -17.99
C CYS A 87 -9.62 -1.16 -18.18
N TYR A 88 -8.77 -0.34 -17.56
CA TYR A 88 -8.79 1.11 -17.77
C TYR A 88 -8.42 1.51 -19.20
N GLU A 89 -7.43 0.87 -19.83
CA GLU A 89 -7.04 1.13 -21.21
C GLU A 89 -8.15 0.78 -22.22
N LYS A 90 -9.00 -0.20 -21.91
CA LYS A 90 -10.18 -0.55 -22.71
C LYS A 90 -11.38 0.38 -22.50
N CYS A 91 -11.58 0.86 -21.27
CA CYS A 91 -12.78 1.61 -20.89
C CYS A 91 -12.63 3.13 -20.97
N LEU A 92 -11.40 3.65 -20.90
CA LEU A 92 -11.13 5.07 -20.75
C LEU A 92 -10.24 5.59 -21.88
N PRO A 93 -10.32 6.89 -22.22
CA PRO A 93 -9.39 7.49 -23.17
C PRO A 93 -7.94 7.40 -22.67
N GLU A 94 -6.99 7.28 -23.59
CA GLU A 94 -5.56 7.03 -23.33
C GLU A 94 -4.92 8.00 -22.31
N ASN A 95 -5.40 9.24 -22.26
CA ASN A 95 -4.87 10.27 -21.37
C ASN A 95 -5.68 10.43 -20.07
N HIS A 96 -6.48 9.43 -19.68
CA HIS A 96 -7.29 9.53 -18.48
C HIS A 96 -6.41 9.50 -17.21
N PRO A 97 -6.64 10.38 -16.21
CA PRO A 97 -5.83 10.43 -14.99
C PRO A 97 -5.80 9.10 -14.22
N GLN A 98 -6.86 8.30 -14.31
CA GLN A 98 -6.94 6.99 -13.69
C GLN A 98 -5.94 5.97 -14.26
N ILE A 99 -5.62 6.06 -15.56
CA ILE A 99 -4.56 5.24 -16.19
C ILE A 99 -3.20 5.65 -15.61
N ALA A 100 -2.94 6.96 -15.48
CA ALA A 100 -1.70 7.47 -14.89
C ALA A 100 -1.54 7.08 -13.41
N LEU A 101 -2.64 7.09 -12.64
CA LEU A 101 -2.65 6.58 -11.26
C LEU A 101 -2.32 5.08 -11.22
N CYS A 102 -2.94 4.27 -12.08
CA CYS A 102 -2.69 2.82 -12.12
C CYS A 102 -1.22 2.51 -12.46
N LEU A 103 -0.66 3.21 -13.47
CA LEU A 103 0.75 3.09 -13.83
C LEU A 103 1.70 3.48 -12.69
N ASN A 104 1.37 4.51 -11.91
CA ASN A 104 2.13 4.92 -10.74
C ASN A 104 2.12 3.83 -9.65
N GLU A 105 0.96 3.21 -9.38
CA GLU A 105 0.89 2.10 -8.42
C GLU A 105 1.74 0.90 -8.87
N ILE A 106 1.74 0.57 -10.17
CA ILE A 106 2.59 -0.49 -10.72
C ILE A 106 4.07 -0.15 -10.54
N GLY A 107 4.47 1.10 -10.81
CA GLY A 107 5.83 1.57 -10.55
C GLY A 107 6.24 1.40 -9.08
N GLY A 108 5.35 1.78 -8.14
CA GLY A 108 5.61 1.63 -6.71
C GLY A 108 5.74 0.18 -6.24
N ILE A 109 5.02 -0.75 -6.88
CA ILE A 109 5.19 -2.18 -6.60
C ILE A 109 6.54 -2.68 -7.13
N TYR A 110 6.97 -2.26 -8.32
CA TYR A 110 8.29 -2.62 -8.85
C TYR A 110 9.46 -2.03 -8.03
N ASP A 111 9.31 -0.81 -7.51
CA ASP A 111 10.25 -0.22 -6.54
C ASP A 111 10.38 -1.10 -5.30
N SER A 112 9.25 -1.62 -4.80
CA SER A 112 9.23 -2.52 -3.64
C SER A 112 9.88 -3.88 -3.96
N LEU A 113 9.86 -4.30 -5.22
CA LEU A 113 10.55 -5.49 -5.73
C LEU A 113 12.01 -5.23 -6.11
N THR A 114 12.53 -4.01 -5.92
CA THR A 114 13.88 -3.58 -6.32
C THR A 114 14.16 -3.65 -7.84
N ASP A 115 13.12 -3.78 -8.66
CA ASP A 115 13.22 -3.70 -10.12
C ASP A 115 13.03 -2.25 -10.58
N TYR A 116 14.07 -1.46 -10.33
CA TYR A 116 14.06 -0.03 -10.64
C TYR A 116 13.93 0.28 -12.13
N ASN A 117 14.38 -0.64 -13.01
CA ASN A 117 14.27 -0.46 -14.45
C ASN A 117 12.80 -0.45 -14.88
N ARG A 118 12.04 -1.48 -14.46
CA ARG A 118 10.60 -1.53 -14.77
C ARG A 118 9.84 -0.42 -14.06
N SER A 119 10.14 -0.17 -12.79
CA SER A 119 9.53 0.93 -12.04
C SER A 119 9.64 2.26 -12.80
N PHE A 120 10.85 2.60 -13.26
CA PHE A 120 11.11 3.81 -14.01
C PHE A 120 10.29 3.88 -15.31
N GLU A 121 10.20 2.80 -16.07
CA GLU A 121 9.38 2.75 -17.30
C GLU A 121 7.89 3.07 -17.02
N TYR A 122 7.32 2.51 -15.95
CA TYR A 122 5.93 2.76 -15.56
C TYR A 122 5.73 4.20 -15.07
N TYR A 123 6.66 4.74 -14.27
CA TYR A 123 6.61 6.14 -13.85
C TYR A 123 6.73 7.12 -15.02
N GLU A 124 7.59 6.85 -15.99
CA GLU A 124 7.69 7.68 -17.19
C GLU A 124 6.38 7.71 -17.99
N ARG A 125 5.73 6.54 -18.14
CA ARG A 125 4.41 6.47 -18.79
C ARG A 125 3.37 7.29 -18.03
N ALA A 126 3.32 7.18 -16.70
CA ALA A 126 2.41 7.97 -15.87
C ALA A 126 2.65 9.48 -16.04
N ILE A 127 3.91 9.92 -16.01
CA ILE A 127 4.29 11.33 -16.19
C ILE A 127 3.90 11.84 -17.58
N LYS A 128 4.08 11.04 -18.64
CA LYS A 128 3.66 11.42 -20.00
C LYS A 128 2.17 11.74 -20.05
N ILE A 129 1.32 10.94 -19.39
CA ILE A 129 -0.12 11.19 -19.30
C ILE A 129 -0.40 12.44 -18.47
N TYR A 130 0.20 12.58 -17.28
CA TYR A 130 -0.01 13.77 -16.44
C TYR A 130 0.40 15.07 -17.15
N ASN A 131 1.49 15.06 -17.92
CA ASN A 131 1.92 16.22 -18.70
C ASN A 131 0.92 16.58 -19.81
N LYS A 132 0.27 15.59 -20.43
CA LYS A 132 -0.80 15.83 -21.41
C LYS A 132 -2.06 16.42 -20.77
N ILE A 133 -2.42 15.97 -19.56
CA ILE A 133 -3.59 16.47 -18.83
C ILE A 133 -3.33 17.89 -18.27
N CYS A 134 -2.15 18.13 -17.70
CA CYS A 134 -1.79 19.36 -17.00
C CYS A 134 -0.32 19.75 -17.29
N PRO A 135 -0.06 20.44 -18.42
CA PRO A 135 1.30 20.72 -18.90
C PRO A 135 2.16 21.61 -18.00
N ASN A 136 1.57 22.30 -17.00
CA ASN A 136 2.28 23.26 -16.14
C ASN A 136 2.58 22.78 -14.72
N THR A 137 2.43 21.48 -14.42
CA THR A 137 2.65 20.98 -13.06
C THR A 137 4.13 20.64 -12.81
N ARG A 138 4.97 21.67 -12.64
CA ARG A 138 6.39 21.55 -12.19
C ARG A 138 6.55 20.72 -10.90
N PHE A 139 5.45 20.51 -10.16
CA PHE A 139 5.37 19.82 -8.87
C PHE A 139 5.35 18.29 -8.91
N GLN A 140 5.01 17.64 -10.04
CA GLN A 140 4.75 16.18 -10.05
C GLN A 140 6.02 15.33 -10.17
N LYS A 141 7.08 15.84 -10.82
CA LYS A 141 8.28 15.07 -11.15
C LYS A 141 9.03 14.57 -9.90
N GLY A 142 9.03 15.35 -8.82
CA GLY A 142 9.66 14.98 -7.55
C GLY A 142 8.82 14.07 -6.65
N LYS A 143 7.48 14.15 -6.74
CA LYS A 143 6.57 13.34 -5.92
C LYS A 143 6.34 11.94 -6.50
N LEU A 144 6.38 11.82 -7.83
CA LEU A 144 6.18 10.54 -8.52
C LEU A 144 7.44 9.67 -8.54
N MET A 145 8.65 10.26 -8.53
CA MET A 145 9.92 9.50 -8.60
C MET A 145 10.56 9.22 -7.24
N GLY A 146 9.77 9.24 -6.16
CA GLY A 146 10.15 8.83 -4.80
C GLY A 146 11.64 8.99 -4.44
N ASN A 147 12.13 10.22 -4.22
CA ASN A 147 13.42 10.56 -3.57
C ASN A 147 14.71 9.75 -3.90
N ASN A 148 14.75 8.93 -4.95
CA ASN A 148 15.87 8.06 -5.28
C ASN A 148 16.49 8.36 -6.64
N VAL A 149 16.37 9.59 -7.13
CA VAL A 149 17.23 10.05 -8.23
C VAL A 149 18.67 10.00 -7.72
N PRO A 150 19.55 9.14 -8.26
CA PRO A 150 20.97 9.20 -7.92
C PRO A 150 21.40 10.61 -8.29
N ARG A 151 21.86 11.35 -7.29
CA ARG A 151 22.34 12.72 -7.48
C ARG A 151 23.58 12.61 -8.36
N THR A 152 23.41 12.66 -9.68
CA THR A 152 24.53 12.67 -10.62
C THR A 152 25.18 14.03 -10.49
N THR A 153 26.21 14.08 -9.65
CA THR A 153 27.14 15.19 -9.56
C THR A 153 27.90 15.27 -10.88
N LYS A 154 27.65 16.34 -11.63
CA LYS A 154 28.59 16.82 -12.65
C LYS A 154 29.83 17.39 -11.98
#